data_AF-A0A3N2H3D6-F1
#
_entry.id   AF-A0A3N2H3D6-F1
#
_cell.length_a   1.000
_cell.length_b   1.000
_cell.length_c   1.000
_cell.angle_alpha   90.00
_cell.angle_beta   90.00
_cell.angle_gamma   90.00
#
_symmetry.space_group_name_H-M   'P 1'
#
loop_
_entity.id
_entity.type
_entity.pdbx_description
1 polymer ?
#
loop_
_entity_poly.entity_id
_entity_poly.type
_entity_poly.pdbx_seq_one_letter_code
_entity_poly.pdbx_strand_id
1 'polypeptide(L)'
;MTELPQAIRDYLAGPSAAGFTPDAVVTDDGRTYRGTEEIDGWLHRAATEYQYTATLTGVSHAAGEWTVTQHLTGNFPGGEVELHYRFRLRGERIAALTIAP
;
A
#
# COMPACT_ATOMS: atom_id res chain seq x y z
N MET A 1 -7.22 -14.37 15.54
CA MET A 1 -6.88 -13.13 14.81
C MET A 1 -5.96 -13.54 13.69
N THR A 2 -6.34 -13.31 12.43
CA THR A 2 -5.46 -13.69 11.31
C THR A 2 -4.27 -12.74 11.31
N GLU A 3 -3.07 -13.27 11.53
CA GLU A 3 -1.84 -12.50 11.43
C GLU A 3 -1.64 -12.06 9.98
N LEU A 4 -1.23 -10.80 9.78
CA LEU A 4 -0.94 -10.27 8.45
C LEU A 4 0.20 -11.08 7.80
N PRO A 5 0.11 -11.39 6.50
CA PRO A 5 1.22 -11.96 5.75
C PRO A 5 2.50 -11.12 5.88
N GLN A 6 3.66 -11.77 5.91
CA GLN A 6 4.97 -11.13 6.07
C GLN A 6 5.18 -9.99 5.06
N ALA A 7 4.84 -10.22 3.78
CA ALA A 7 4.96 -9.20 2.73
C ALA A 7 4.20 -7.90 3.03
N ILE A 8 3.02 -7.99 3.66
CA ILE A 8 2.22 -6.83 4.05
C ILE A 8 2.84 -6.15 5.28
N ARG A 9 3.35 -6.93 6.24
CA ARG A 9 4.04 -6.38 7.42
C ARG A 9 5.29 -5.61 7.01
N ASP A 10 6.09 -6.17 6.11
CA ASP A 10 7.30 -5.54 5.59
C ASP A 10 6.95 -4.25 4.84
N TYR A 11 5.90 -4.28 4.01
CA TYR A 11 5.41 -3.09 3.33
C TYR A 11 5.02 -1.96 4.31
N LEU A 12 4.30 -2.30 5.39
CA LEU A 12 3.88 -1.33 6.41
C LEU A 12 5.04 -0.80 7.26
N ALA A 13 6.10 -1.60 7.45
CA ALA A 13 7.30 -1.19 8.18
C ALA A 13 8.23 -0.29 7.34
N GLY A 14 8.25 -0.50 6.02
CA GLY A 14 9.08 0.26 5.08
C GLY A 14 8.91 -0.28 3.67
N PRO A 15 8.11 0.38 2.81
CA PRO A 15 7.80 -0.17 1.50
C PRO A 15 9.03 -0.14 0.59
N SER A 16 9.21 -1.21 -0.18
CA SER A 16 10.30 -1.36 -1.14
C SER A 16 9.81 -2.12 -2.37
N ALA A 17 10.28 -1.72 -3.55
CA ALA A 17 9.99 -2.43 -4.80
C ALA A 17 10.39 -3.91 -4.76
N ALA A 18 11.37 -4.29 -3.92
CA ALA A 18 11.80 -5.68 -3.75
C ALA A 18 10.70 -6.60 -3.16
N GLY A 19 9.74 -6.04 -2.42
CA GLY A 19 8.59 -6.77 -1.88
C GLY A 19 7.51 -7.11 -2.92
N PHE A 20 7.61 -6.54 -4.12
CA PHE A 20 6.67 -6.75 -5.21
C PHE A 20 7.13 -7.85 -6.16
N THR A 21 6.19 -8.41 -6.93
CA THR A 21 6.52 -9.25 -8.08
C THR A 21 7.05 -8.39 -9.23
N PRO A 22 7.88 -8.95 -10.15
CA PRO A 22 8.45 -8.18 -11.27
C PRO A 22 7.40 -7.51 -12.19
N ASP A 23 6.20 -8.08 -12.25
CA ASP A 23 5.04 -7.67 -13.04
C ASP A 23 3.92 -7.05 -12.18
N ALA A 24 4.22 -6.65 -10.94
CA ALA A 24 3.20 -6.14 -10.03
C ALA A 24 2.53 -4.87 -10.56
N VAL A 25 1.29 -4.63 -10.13
CA VAL A 25 0.53 -3.43 -10.51
C VAL A 25 0.10 -2.68 -9.27
N VAL A 26 0.48 -1.42 -9.17
CA VAL A 26 0.03 -0.49 -8.13
C VAL A 26 -0.95 0.49 -8.74
N THR A 27 -2.06 0.78 -8.05
CA THR A 27 -2.96 1.89 -8.40
C THR A 27 -3.13 2.79 -7.19
N ASP A 28 -2.82 4.07 -7.36
CA ASP A 28 -2.84 5.09 -6.33
C ASP A 28 -3.22 6.44 -6.94
N ASP A 29 -4.15 7.15 -6.31
CA ASP A 29 -4.71 8.43 -6.81
C ASP A 29 -5.10 8.39 -8.31
N GLY A 30 -5.77 7.31 -8.73
CA GLY A 30 -6.19 7.12 -10.12
C GLY A 30 -5.06 6.87 -11.14
N ARG A 31 -3.80 6.81 -10.70
CA ARG A 31 -2.64 6.47 -11.53
C ARG A 31 -2.26 5.01 -11.33
N THR A 32 -1.79 4.36 -12.39
CA THR A 32 -1.35 2.96 -12.35
C THR A 32 0.13 2.88 -12.69
N TYR A 33 0.87 2.11 -11.88
CA TYR A 33 2.31 1.85 -12.02
C TYR A 33 2.52 0.34 -12.19
N ARG A 34 3.32 -0.06 -13.17
CA ARG A 34 3.51 -1.45 -13.60
C ARG A 34 4.97 -1.86 -13.54
N GLY A 35 5.21 -2.97 -12.86
CA GLY A 35 6.54 -3.53 -12.65
C GLY A 35 7.37 -2.74 -11.65
N THR A 36 8.46 -3.36 -11.21
CA THR A 36 9.26 -2.86 -10.08
C THR A 36 9.91 -1.51 -10.34
N GLU A 37 10.22 -1.17 -11.60
CA GLU A 37 10.82 0.12 -11.96
C GLU A 37 9.86 1.29 -11.73
N GLU A 38 8.63 1.21 -12.25
CA GLU A 38 7.63 2.27 -12.03
C GLU A 38 7.19 2.34 -10.57
N ILE A 39 7.11 1.19 -9.89
CA ILE A 39 6.76 1.10 -8.47
C ILE A 39 7.85 1.76 -7.61
N ASP A 40 9.13 1.56 -7.90
CA ASP A 40 10.22 2.22 -7.17
C ASP A 40 10.14 3.75 -7.30
N GLY A 41 9.92 4.24 -8.53
CA GLY A 41 9.72 5.67 -8.78
C GLY A 41 8.44 6.24 -8.14
N TRP A 42 7.40 5.44 -7.98
CA TRP A 42 6.19 5.81 -7.22
C TRP A 42 6.47 5.89 -5.72
N LEU A 43 7.13 4.88 -5.13
CA LEU A 43 7.47 4.86 -3.71
C LEU A 43 8.31 6.07 -3.29
N HIS A 44 9.29 6.46 -4.11
CA HIS A 44 10.11 7.64 -3.84
C HIS A 44 9.30 8.95 -3.88
N ARG A 45 8.31 9.05 -4.77
CA ARG A 45 7.42 10.22 -4.86
C ARG A 45 6.40 10.28 -3.73
N ALA A 46 5.71 9.18 -3.44
CA ALA A 46 4.73 9.09 -2.38
C ALA A 46 5.32 9.46 -1.00
N ALA A 47 6.59 9.09 -0.75
CA ALA A 47 7.29 9.43 0.49
C ALA A 47 7.67 10.92 0.64
N THR A 48 7.64 11.71 -0.44
CA THR A 48 8.16 13.09 -0.45
C THR A 48 7.08 14.15 -0.63
N GLU A 49 5.90 13.77 -1.12
CA GLU A 49 4.84 14.74 -1.46
C GLU A 49 4.15 15.33 -0.22
N TYR A 50 3.91 14.53 0.82
CA TYR A 50 3.23 14.97 2.04
C TYR A 50 3.85 14.39 3.31
N GLN A 51 3.78 15.15 4.39
CA GLN A 51 4.11 14.67 5.73
C GLN A 51 2.81 14.26 6.42
N TYR A 52 2.72 13.01 6.82
CA TYR A 52 1.56 12.47 7.50
C TYR A 52 1.95 11.43 8.56
N THR A 53 1.09 11.25 9.54
CA THR A 53 1.07 10.07 10.42
C THR A 53 -0.02 9.13 9.94
N ALA A 54 0.22 7.82 10.04
CA ALA A 54 -0.77 6.80 9.69
C ALA A 54 -1.05 5.90 10.90
N THR A 55 -2.33 5.73 11.22
CA THR A 55 -2.81 4.82 12.27
C THR A 55 -3.54 3.65 11.63
N LEU A 56 -3.11 2.42 11.92
CA LEU A 56 -3.81 1.21 11.48
C LEU A 56 -5.15 1.09 12.23
N THR A 57 -6.27 1.16 11.52
CA THR A 57 -7.63 1.09 12.11
C THR A 57 -8.34 -0.21 11.82
N GLY A 58 -7.89 -0.99 10.83
CA GLY A 58 -8.53 -2.26 10.50
C GLY A 58 -7.70 -3.17 9.60
N VAL A 59 -7.97 -4.47 9.71
CA VAL A 59 -7.45 -5.51 8.82
C VAL A 59 -8.58 -6.46 8.50
N SER A 60 -8.77 -6.77 7.22
CA SER A 60 -9.68 -7.82 6.76
C SER A 60 -9.07 -8.60 5.60
N HIS A 61 -9.56 -9.83 5.41
CA HIS A 61 -9.18 -10.67 4.28
C HIS A 61 -10.45 -11.30 3.71
N ALA A 62 -10.71 -11.05 2.43
CA ALA A 62 -11.87 -11.56 1.73
C ALA A 62 -11.53 -11.78 0.25
N ALA A 63 -12.05 -12.86 -0.33
CA ALA A 63 -11.90 -13.18 -1.76
C ALA A 63 -10.43 -13.16 -2.27
N GLY A 64 -9.46 -13.53 -1.43
CA GLY A 64 -8.03 -13.55 -1.79
C GLY A 64 -7.34 -12.18 -1.79
N GLU A 65 -8.01 -11.16 -1.24
CA GLU A 65 -7.50 -9.80 -1.09
C GLU A 65 -7.44 -9.43 0.39
N TRP A 66 -6.31 -8.83 0.79
CA TRP A 66 -6.10 -8.29 2.12
C TRP A 66 -6.36 -6.79 2.10
N THR A 67 -7.24 -6.32 2.96
CA THR A 67 -7.49 -4.88 3.13
C THR A 67 -6.96 -4.43 4.47
N VAL A 68 -6.01 -3.50 4.41
CA VAL A 68 -5.48 -2.76 5.56
C VAL A 68 -6.06 -1.35 5.51
N THR A 69 -6.79 -0.96 6.55
CA THR A 69 -7.35 0.40 6.66
C THR A 69 -6.43 1.24 7.53
N GLN A 70 -6.02 2.41 7.03
CA GLN A 70 -5.23 3.38 7.76
C GLN A 70 -5.93 4.72 7.79
N HIS A 71 -6.00 5.34 8.97
CA HIS A 71 -6.35 6.75 9.11
C HIS A 71 -5.08 7.58 9.04
N LEU A 72 -4.98 8.46 8.05
CA LEU A 72 -3.87 9.38 7.86
C LEU A 72 -4.26 10.77 8.35
N THR A 73 -3.33 11.41 9.06
CA THR A 73 -3.42 12.83 9.43
C THR A 73 -2.15 13.52 8.96
N GLY A 74 -2.25 14.60 8.18
CA GLY A 74 -1.09 15.23 7.56
C GLY A 74 -1.32 16.63 7.01
N ASN A 75 -0.38 17.11 6.20
CA ASN A 75 -0.38 18.47 5.64
C ASN A 75 -0.97 18.60 4.22
N PHE A 76 -1.68 17.57 3.73
CA PHE A 76 -2.43 17.61 2.48
C PHE A 76 -3.77 18.35 2.63
N PRO A 77 -4.39 18.85 1.54
CA PRO A 77 -5.72 19.46 1.61
C PRO A 77 -6.76 18.53 2.26
N GLY A 78 -7.42 19.01 3.30
CA GLY A 78 -8.36 18.22 4.12
C GLY A 78 -7.76 17.65 5.39
N GLY A 79 -6.43 17.48 5.47
CA GLY A 79 -5.68 17.15 6.69
C GLY A 79 -5.89 15.75 7.25
N GLU A 80 -7.00 15.09 6.94
CA GLU A 80 -7.35 13.75 7.39
C GLU A 80 -7.96 12.93 6.24
N VAL A 81 -7.60 11.65 6.16
CA VAL A 81 -8.19 10.71 5.18
C VAL A 81 -8.13 9.28 5.72
N GLU A 82 -9.18 8.50 5.52
CA GLU A 82 -9.11 7.05 5.67
C GLU A 82 -8.71 6.44 4.33
N LEU A 83 -7.68 5.59 4.31
CA LEU A 83 -7.22 4.90 3.12
C LEU A 83 -7.31 3.38 3.30
N HIS A 84 -7.82 2.71 2.28
CA HIS A 84 -7.87 1.27 2.16
C HIS A 84 -6.75 0.79 1.24
N TYR A 85 -5.74 0.15 1.84
CA TYR A 85 -4.67 -0.54 1.14
C TYR A 85 -5.11 -1.97 0.85
N ARG A 86 -5.43 -2.25 -0.41
CA ARG A 86 -5.92 -3.54 -0.89
C ARG A 86 -4.80 -4.30 -1.57
N PHE A 87 -4.29 -5.33 -0.91
CA PHE A 87 -3.18 -6.17 -1.36
C PHE A 87 -3.67 -7.48 -1.95
N ARG A 88 -3.11 -7.85 -3.10
CA ARG A 88 -3.14 -9.24 -3.60
C ARG A 88 -1.74 -9.79 -3.63
N LEU A 89 -1.58 -10.99 -3.07
CA LEU A 89 -0.29 -11.66 -2.97
C LEU A 89 -0.20 -12.76 -4.04
N ARG A 90 1.01 -12.97 -4.54
CA ARG A 90 1.38 -14.15 -5.34
C ARG A 90 2.60 -14.80 -4.71
N GLY A 91 2.36 -15.90 -3.99
CA GLY A 91 3.34 -16.46 -3.07
C GLY A 91 3.64 -15.48 -1.94
N GLU A 92 4.92 -15.20 -1.71
CA GLU A 92 5.39 -14.34 -0.62
C GLU A 92 5.59 -12.87 -1.04
N ARG A 93 5.08 -12.47 -2.21
CA ARG A 93 5.27 -11.12 -2.76
C ARG A 93 3.94 -10.46 -3.12
N ILE A 94 3.95 -9.13 -3.13
CA ILE A 94 2.80 -8.31 -3.54
C ILE A 94 2.71 -8.33 -5.07
N ALA A 95 1.59 -8.83 -5.60
CA ALA A 95 1.30 -8.83 -7.04
C ALA A 95 0.42 -7.64 -7.44
N ALA A 96 -0.42 -7.15 -6.53
CA ALA A 96 -1.16 -5.91 -6.74
C ALA A 96 -1.38 -5.15 -5.43
N LEU A 97 -1.40 -3.83 -5.54
CA LEU A 97 -1.78 -2.92 -4.47
C LEU A 97 -2.70 -1.84 -5.04
N THR A 98 -3.86 -1.64 -4.44
CA THR A 98 -4.69 -0.47 -4.71
C THR A 98 -4.85 0.34 -3.44
N ILE A 99 -4.61 1.65 -3.54
CA ILE A 99 -4.78 2.62 -2.45
C ILE A 99 -5.90 3.58 -2.89
N ALA A 100 -6.95 3.67 -2.09
CA ALA A 100 -8.04 4.61 -2.28
C ALA A 100 -8.76 4.85 -0.95
N PRO A 101 -9.52 5.96 -0.82
CA PRO A 101 -10.49 6.14 0.24
C PRO A 101 -11.63 5.11 0.22
#